data_AF-A0A821RYX6-F1
#
_entry.id   AF-A0A821RYX6-F1
#
_cell.length_a   1.000
_cell.length_b   1.000
_cell.length_c   1.000
_cell.angle_alpha   90.00
_cell.angle_beta   90.00
_cell.angle_gamma   90.00
#
_symmetry.space_group_name_H-M   'P 1'
#
loop_
_entity.id
_entity.type
_entity.pdbx_description
1 polymer ?
#
loop_
_entity_poly.entity_id
_entity_poly.type
_entity_poly.pdbx_seq_one_letter_code
_entity_poly.pdbx_strand_id
1 'polypeptide(L)'
;MGIHTIERVSSTAINDPKVYIETIIDIHKKFLKLVQESFNGEQGFTAALDKACGKFINNNIVTQTAGSTTKSPELLARYCDALLRKGSKAVEETDLEEKFNQIMIVFNYIEDKDVYQKFYGKMLAKRLVGQLSASDDYEESMISKLKQACGFEYTSKLQRMFQDIGVSKTLICEYEKYCQNHHIIDIVDFSVMVLSSNSWPFSGSSNFIIPIELKSTFDSFTEFYTHRHNGRKLTWLHQHSKGELQTFFTSQKYILQVSTYQMVILLLFNKVLTWTVERLQDETQIKSELLLQVLLGLLKNKLLICTDITDDELDEDFKDTDIKMNYSIRLATDFKSKKLRINLNVPLKSVEQKDIEGVHRTIDEDRKMVIQAAIVRIMKARQTLKHALLMQEVIQQLSSRFRPKIPVIKKCIDILIEKEYLERQSNEKDILRYLA
;
A
#
# COMPACT_ATOMS: atom_id res chain seq x y z
N MET A 1 17.43 18.88 23.62
CA MET A 1 16.02 18.88 24.08
C MET A 1 15.09 18.11 23.15
N GLY A 2 14.93 18.47 21.87
CA GLY A 2 14.04 17.73 20.95
C GLY A 2 14.43 16.26 20.73
N ILE A 3 15.73 15.97 20.59
CA ILE A 3 16.27 14.60 20.48
C ILE A 3 15.92 13.77 21.73
N HIS A 4 16.16 14.30 22.94
CA HIS A 4 15.81 13.63 24.19
C HIS A 4 14.32 13.34 24.37
N THR A 5 13.43 14.20 23.85
CA THR A 5 11.98 13.94 23.91
C THR A 5 11.60 12.74 23.03
N ILE A 6 12.13 12.64 21.81
CA ILE A 6 11.90 11.46 20.95
C ILE A 6 12.60 10.22 21.52
N GLU A 7 13.79 10.34 22.12
CA GLU A 7 14.49 9.22 22.78
C GLU A 7 13.63 8.57 23.86
N ARG A 8 12.92 9.37 24.67
CA ARG A 8 12.04 8.87 25.74
C ARG A 8 10.82 8.09 25.24
N VAL A 9 10.36 8.36 24.02
CA VAL A 9 9.22 7.64 23.41
C VAL A 9 9.65 6.68 22.31
N SER A 10 10.96 6.52 22.08
CA SER A 10 11.51 5.84 20.89
C SER A 10 11.04 4.39 20.74
N SER A 11 10.96 3.63 21.83
CA SER A 11 10.49 2.24 21.82
C SER A 11 9.04 2.09 21.37
N THR A 12 8.18 3.05 21.72
CA THR A 12 6.76 3.08 21.34
C THR A 12 6.56 3.72 19.97
N ALA A 13 7.28 4.81 19.70
CA ALA A 13 7.15 5.64 18.50
C ALA A 13 7.63 4.95 17.22
N ILE A 14 8.50 3.92 17.31
CA ILE A 14 8.88 3.09 16.16
C ILE A 14 7.66 2.39 15.54
N ASN A 15 6.69 2.00 16.36
CA ASN A 15 5.52 1.22 15.96
C ASN A 15 4.20 2.00 16.07
N ASP A 16 4.19 3.16 16.73
CA ASP A 16 3.02 4.03 16.88
C ASP A 16 3.20 5.34 16.09
N PRO A 17 2.60 5.44 14.88
CA PRO A 17 2.66 6.65 14.07
C PRO A 17 2.07 7.88 14.75
N LYS A 18 1.05 7.71 15.60
CA LYS A 18 0.38 8.84 16.26
C LYS A 18 1.32 9.47 17.27
N VAL A 19 1.87 8.66 18.18
CA VAL A 19 2.82 9.13 19.20
C VAL A 19 4.03 9.81 18.54
N TYR A 20 4.56 9.22 17.47
CA TYR A 20 5.70 9.78 16.75
C TYR A 20 5.40 11.15 16.13
N ILE A 21 4.32 11.28 15.36
CA ILE A 21 4.00 12.51 14.63
C ILE A 21 3.52 13.61 15.57
N GLU A 22 2.67 13.30 16.56
CA GLU A 22 2.22 14.28 17.56
C GLU A 22 3.42 14.84 18.35
N THR A 23 4.36 13.98 18.76
CA THR A 23 5.59 14.42 19.43
C THR A 23 6.42 15.36 18.56
N ILE A 24 6.56 15.09 17.25
CA ILE A 24 7.27 15.98 16.33
C ILE A 24 6.56 17.33 16.19
N ILE A 25 5.24 17.32 16.06
CA ILE A 25 4.43 18.53 15.97
C ILE A 25 4.56 19.36 17.25
N ASP A 26 4.52 18.74 18.42
CA ASP A 26 4.66 19.43 19.70
C ASP A 26 6.04 20.06 19.88
N ILE A 27 7.09 19.34 19.47
CA ILE A 27 8.46 19.86 19.44
C ILE A 27 8.55 21.08 18.51
N HIS A 28 7.99 20.98 17.30
CA HIS A 28 7.96 22.08 16.35
C HIS A 28 7.21 23.29 16.92
N LYS A 29 6.00 23.10 17.46
CA LYS A 29 5.18 24.16 18.07
C LYS A 29 5.93 24.84 19.23
N LYS A 30 6.57 24.06 20.10
CA LYS A 30 7.32 24.60 21.24
C LYS A 30 8.49 25.50 20.79
N PHE A 31 9.27 25.05 19.82
CA PHE A 31 10.41 25.84 19.34
C PHE A 31 9.99 27.01 18.46
N LEU A 32 8.92 26.87 17.68
CA LEU A 32 8.34 27.99 16.93
C LEU A 32 7.83 29.07 17.88
N LYS A 33 7.12 28.69 18.95
CA LYS A 33 6.66 29.62 19.99
C LYS A 33 7.83 30.36 20.65
N LEU A 34 8.91 29.65 20.96
CA LEU A 34 10.13 30.27 21.50
C LEU A 34 10.72 31.32 20.54
N VAL A 35 10.81 31.01 19.24
CA VAL A 35 11.30 31.96 18.22
C VAL A 35 10.37 33.17 18.09
N GLN A 36 9.06 32.96 18.12
CA GLN A 36 8.08 34.04 17.99
C GLN A 36 8.04 34.95 19.22
N GLU A 37 7.99 34.37 20.43
CA GLU A 37 7.81 35.14 21.67
C GLU A 37 9.13 35.70 22.22
N SER A 38 10.22 34.93 22.17
CA SER A 38 11.49 35.33 22.78
C SER A 38 12.42 36.04 21.80
N PHE A 39 12.29 35.78 20.50
CA PHE A 39 13.14 36.35 19.45
C PHE A 39 12.34 37.20 18.45
N ASN A 40 11.10 37.56 18.77
CA ASN A 40 10.21 38.40 17.96
C ASN A 40 10.08 37.96 16.49
N GLY A 41 10.22 36.67 16.20
CA GLY A 41 10.12 36.13 14.84
C GLY A 41 11.26 36.58 13.91
N GLU A 42 12.45 36.87 14.45
CA GLU A 42 13.60 37.25 13.64
C GLU A 42 13.93 36.17 12.58
N GLN A 43 14.18 36.62 11.34
CA GLN A 43 14.39 35.72 10.20
C GLN A 43 15.58 34.77 10.40
N GLY A 44 16.65 35.22 11.06
CA GLY A 44 17.83 34.39 11.35
C GLY A 44 17.51 33.19 12.23
N PHE A 45 16.76 33.40 13.31
CA PHE A 45 16.34 32.33 14.22
C PHE A 45 15.30 31.40 13.57
N THR A 46 14.42 31.95 12.72
CA THR A 46 13.46 31.16 11.96
C THR A 46 14.17 30.23 10.97
N ALA A 47 15.13 30.74 10.20
CA ALA A 47 15.94 29.93 9.28
C ALA A 47 16.78 28.87 10.02
N ALA A 48 17.29 29.19 11.20
CA ALA A 48 18.00 28.25 12.05
C ALA A 48 17.09 27.12 12.56
N LEU A 49 15.86 27.45 12.96
CA LEU A 49 14.82 26.49 13.34
C LEU A 49 14.48 25.57 12.18
N ASP A 50 14.21 26.12 10.99
CA ASP A 50 13.87 25.33 9.80
C ASP A 50 14.97 24.34 9.44
N LYS A 51 16.24 24.79 9.48
CA LYS A 51 17.41 23.93 9.24
C LYS A 51 17.55 22.84 10.30
N ALA A 52 17.23 23.14 11.55
CA ALA A 52 17.25 22.15 12.64
C ALA A 52 16.11 21.13 12.49
N CYS A 53 14.89 21.57 12.17
CA CYS A 53 13.74 20.71 11.91
C CYS A 53 13.98 19.79 10.71
N GLY A 54 14.53 20.30 9.61
CA GLY A 54 14.93 19.49 8.46
C GLY A 54 15.92 18.38 8.85
N LYS A 55 16.95 18.68 9.66
CA LYS A 55 17.87 17.65 10.14
C LYS A 55 17.21 16.65 11.07
N PHE A 56 16.40 17.14 12.01
CA PHE A 56 15.78 16.32 13.05
C PHE A 56 14.71 15.36 12.52
N ILE A 57 13.89 15.81 11.58
CA ILE A 57 12.82 14.99 11.00
C ILE A 57 13.40 13.87 10.13
N ASN A 58 14.48 14.15 9.38
CA ASN A 58 15.12 13.16 8.51
C ASN A 58 16.20 12.32 9.22
N ASN A 59 16.70 12.76 10.37
CA ASN A 59 17.69 12.04 11.17
C ASN A 59 17.38 12.15 12.67
N ASN A 60 16.71 11.13 13.20
CA ASN A 60 16.41 10.95 14.61
C ASN A 60 16.64 9.50 15.04
N ILE A 61 16.54 9.24 16.35
CA ILE A 61 16.81 7.91 16.90
C ILE A 61 15.86 6.84 16.32
N VAL A 62 14.63 7.18 15.94
CA VAL A 62 13.69 6.24 15.29
C VAL A 62 14.19 5.84 13.90
N THR A 63 14.68 6.81 13.11
CA THR A 63 15.32 6.51 11.80
C THR A 63 16.64 5.76 11.93
N GLN A 64 17.41 6.02 12.99
CA GLN A 64 18.69 5.36 13.25
C GLN A 64 18.49 3.91 13.69
N THR A 65 17.57 3.67 14.64
CA THR A 65 17.20 2.33 15.10
C THR A 65 16.57 1.49 13.99
N ALA A 66 15.79 2.11 13.10
CA ALA A 66 15.25 1.45 11.91
C ALA A 66 16.27 1.25 10.78
N GLY A 67 17.50 1.79 10.92
CA GLY A 67 18.54 1.72 9.90
C GLY A 67 18.21 2.47 8.60
N SER A 68 17.19 3.34 8.59
CA SER A 68 16.74 4.04 7.39
C SER A 68 16.05 5.38 7.66
N THR A 69 16.44 6.40 6.89
CA THR A 69 15.79 7.73 6.84
C THR A 69 14.37 7.68 6.27
N THR A 70 13.99 6.57 5.64
CA THR A 70 12.67 6.37 5.04
C THR A 70 11.56 6.08 6.06
N LYS A 71 11.91 5.90 7.34
CA LYS A 71 10.93 5.57 8.39
C LYS A 71 10.01 6.74 8.72
N SER A 72 10.51 7.97 8.75
CA SER A 72 9.71 9.16 9.08
C SER A 72 8.63 9.45 8.03
N PRO A 73 8.92 9.41 6.72
CA PRO A 73 7.88 9.50 5.68
C PRO A 73 6.84 8.37 5.76
N GLU A 74 7.26 7.15 6.06
CA GLU A 74 6.36 6.00 6.25
C GLU A 74 5.40 6.24 7.42
N LEU A 75 5.91 6.63 8.59
CA LEU A 75 5.10 6.90 9.78
C LEU A 75 4.14 8.08 9.54
N LEU A 76 4.57 9.14 8.85
CA LEU A 76 3.68 10.25 8.49
C LEU A 76 2.52 9.78 7.59
N ALA A 77 2.80 8.93 6.59
CA ALA A 77 1.77 8.37 5.73
C ALA A 77 0.78 7.48 6.50
N ARG A 78 1.28 6.66 7.45
CA ARG A 78 0.43 5.83 8.32
C ARG A 78 -0.43 6.64 9.28
N TYR A 79 0.12 7.72 9.84
CA TYR A 79 -0.64 8.63 10.70
C TYR A 79 -1.79 9.29 9.91
N CYS A 80 -1.50 9.77 8.70
CA CYS A 80 -2.52 10.32 7.81
C CYS A 80 -3.59 9.27 7.43
N ASP A 81 -3.18 8.02 7.14
CA ASP A 81 -4.12 6.91 6.89
C ASP A 81 -5.04 6.64 8.09
N ALA A 82 -4.52 6.67 9.32
CA ALA A 82 -5.31 6.44 10.53
C ALA A 82 -6.38 7.52 10.74
N LEU A 83 -6.07 8.79 10.43
CA LEU A 83 -7.01 9.90 10.53
C LEU A 83 -8.14 9.81 9.49
N LEU A 84 -7.83 9.34 8.28
CA LEU A 84 -8.75 9.28 7.15
C LEU A 84 -9.65 8.02 7.13
N ARG A 85 -9.53 7.12 8.11
CA ARG A 85 -10.34 5.88 8.18
C ARG A 85 -11.68 6.09 8.92
N LYS A 86 -12.73 5.42 8.43
CA LYS A 86 -14.05 5.32 9.09
C LYS A 86 -13.90 4.81 10.52
N GLY A 87 -14.54 5.49 11.46
CA GLY A 87 -14.52 5.11 12.87
C GLY A 87 -13.29 5.58 13.64
N SER A 88 -12.47 6.49 13.08
CA SER A 88 -11.53 7.29 13.87
C SER A 88 -12.32 8.20 14.83
N LYS A 89 -12.76 7.65 15.97
CA LYS A 89 -13.56 8.33 17.01
C LYS A 89 -12.81 9.48 17.71
N ALA A 90 -11.63 9.85 17.24
CA ALA A 90 -10.65 10.62 18.00
C ALA A 90 -10.61 12.11 17.64
N VAL A 91 -11.36 12.58 16.64
CA VAL A 91 -11.19 13.93 16.09
C VAL A 91 -12.56 14.49 15.70
N GLU A 92 -12.97 15.61 16.30
CA GLU A 92 -14.12 16.40 15.83
C GLU A 92 -13.82 16.97 14.43
N GLU A 93 -14.84 17.16 13.59
CA GLU A 93 -14.68 17.56 12.17
C GLU A 93 -13.82 18.83 11.97
N THR A 94 -13.87 19.77 12.92
CA THR A 94 -13.07 21.01 12.92
C THR A 94 -11.59 20.79 13.25
N ASP A 95 -11.24 19.77 14.04
CA ASP A 95 -9.85 19.45 14.38
C ASP A 95 -9.13 18.76 13.21
N LEU A 96 -9.86 18.05 12.35
CA LEU A 96 -9.25 17.23 11.29
C LEU A 96 -8.51 18.06 10.22
N GLU A 97 -9.07 19.20 9.81
CA GLU A 97 -8.43 20.11 8.86
C GLU A 97 -7.18 20.79 9.47
N GLU A 98 -7.21 21.09 10.78
CA GLU A 98 -6.02 21.56 11.50
C GLU A 98 -4.93 20.48 11.52
N LYS A 99 -5.29 19.22 11.78
CA LYS A 99 -4.37 18.08 11.72
C LYS A 99 -3.76 17.94 10.33
N PHE A 100 -4.50 18.15 9.24
CA PHE A 100 -3.94 18.15 7.88
C PHE A 100 -2.90 19.25 7.68
N ASN A 101 -3.17 20.46 8.17
CA ASN A 101 -2.18 21.55 8.14
C ASN A 101 -0.92 21.18 8.93
N GLN A 102 -1.07 20.55 10.11
CA GLN A 102 0.05 20.08 10.92
C GLN A 102 0.85 18.97 10.21
N ILE A 103 0.18 18.03 9.52
CA ILE A 103 0.84 17.01 8.68
C ILE A 103 1.64 17.68 7.56
N MET A 104 1.11 18.74 6.94
CA MET A 104 1.82 19.49 5.90
C MET A 104 3.04 20.23 6.40
N ILE A 105 3.02 20.74 7.65
CA ILE A 105 4.21 21.31 8.29
C ILE A 105 5.32 20.25 8.35
N VAL A 106 5.03 19.06 8.87
CA VAL A 106 6.03 17.97 8.96
C VAL A 106 6.48 17.51 7.57
N PHE A 107 5.54 17.38 6.63
CA PHE A 107 5.81 16.97 5.25
C PHE A 107 6.76 17.90 4.52
N ASN A 108 6.68 19.22 4.76
CA ASN A 108 7.57 20.19 4.13
C ASN A 108 9.05 20.00 4.51
N TYR A 109 9.32 19.43 5.68
CA TYR A 109 10.67 19.11 6.13
C TYR A 109 11.18 17.74 5.67
N ILE A 110 10.34 16.89 5.06
CA ILE A 110 10.76 15.57 4.58
C ILE A 110 11.62 15.70 3.32
N GLU A 111 12.80 15.06 3.32
CA GLU A 111 13.68 14.95 2.14
C GLU A 111 13.13 13.94 1.12
N ASP A 112 12.76 12.74 1.58
CA ASP A 112 12.32 11.61 0.75
C ASP A 112 10.79 11.60 0.55
N LYS A 113 10.26 12.59 -0.17
CA LYS A 113 8.80 12.76 -0.39
C LYS A 113 8.20 11.63 -1.24
N ASP A 114 8.97 11.07 -2.17
CA ASP A 114 8.56 9.91 -2.95
C ASP A 114 8.22 8.67 -2.10
N VAL A 115 8.89 8.47 -0.97
CA VAL A 115 8.57 7.42 0.00
C VAL A 115 7.17 7.66 0.58
N TYR A 116 6.90 8.89 1.05
CA TYR A 116 5.57 9.26 1.53
C TYR A 116 4.52 9.04 0.44
N GLN A 117 4.78 9.49 -0.80
CA GLN A 117 3.87 9.34 -1.94
C GLN A 117 3.47 7.89 -2.17
N LYS A 118 4.44 6.97 -2.12
CA LYS A 118 4.22 5.54 -2.37
C LYS A 118 3.44 4.86 -1.25
N PHE A 119 3.80 5.11 0.01
CA PHE A 119 3.04 4.59 1.14
C PHE A 119 1.63 5.17 1.19
N TYR A 120 1.49 6.50 1.04
CA TYR A 120 0.20 7.16 1.01
C TYR A 120 -0.67 6.64 -0.14
N GLY A 121 -0.12 6.51 -1.35
CA GLY A 121 -0.84 5.96 -2.50
C GLY A 121 -1.31 4.52 -2.29
N LYS A 122 -0.47 3.65 -1.70
CA LYS A 122 -0.87 2.27 -1.34
C LYS A 122 -1.99 2.25 -0.31
N MET A 123 -1.92 3.09 0.71
CA MET A 123 -2.95 3.15 1.75
C MET A 123 -4.26 3.77 1.24
N LEU A 124 -4.18 4.84 0.46
CA LEU A 124 -5.32 5.43 -0.22
C LEU A 124 -6.03 4.40 -1.10
N ALA A 125 -5.29 3.65 -1.92
CA ALA A 125 -5.84 2.59 -2.75
C ALA A 125 -6.61 1.54 -1.92
N LYS A 126 -6.03 1.11 -0.79
CA LYS A 126 -6.70 0.19 0.16
C LYS A 126 -7.97 0.81 0.77
N ARG A 127 -7.95 2.10 1.13
CA ARG A 127 -9.13 2.79 1.68
C ARG A 127 -10.24 2.94 0.65
N LEU A 128 -9.91 3.34 -0.58
CA LEU A 128 -10.87 3.51 -1.68
C LEU A 128 -11.55 2.19 -2.04
N VAL A 129 -10.77 1.13 -2.29
CA VAL A 129 -11.31 -0.22 -2.62
C VAL A 129 -12.09 -0.80 -1.44
N GLY A 130 -11.58 -0.61 -0.22
CA GLY A 130 -12.25 -1.10 0.98
C GLY A 130 -13.49 -0.30 1.39
N GLN A 131 -13.73 0.86 0.76
CA GLN A 131 -14.69 1.89 1.21
C GLN A 131 -14.49 2.26 2.69
N LEU A 132 -13.23 2.37 3.11
CA LEU A 132 -12.82 2.64 4.48
C LEU A 132 -12.56 4.12 4.75
N SER A 133 -12.67 5.00 3.75
CA SER A 133 -12.46 6.46 3.91
C SER A 133 -13.58 7.11 4.74
N ALA A 134 -13.21 7.98 5.68
CA ALA A 134 -14.14 8.69 6.55
C ALA A 134 -15.07 9.63 5.77
N SER A 135 -14.51 10.41 4.85
CA SER A 135 -15.23 11.25 3.89
C SER A 135 -14.43 11.38 2.60
N ASP A 136 -15.13 11.42 1.46
CA ASP A 136 -14.52 11.66 0.15
C ASP A 136 -13.96 13.11 0.08
N ASP A 137 -14.62 14.08 0.73
CA ASP A 137 -14.20 15.50 0.76
C ASP A 137 -12.87 15.69 1.48
N TYR A 138 -12.63 14.97 2.58
CA TYR A 138 -11.38 15.06 3.33
C TYR A 138 -10.20 14.46 2.57
N GLU A 139 -10.44 13.40 1.81
CA GLU A 139 -9.41 12.81 0.97
C GLU A 139 -9.06 13.78 -0.19
N GLU A 140 -10.06 14.44 -0.78
CA GLU A 140 -9.84 15.46 -1.80
C GLU A 140 -9.08 16.68 -1.24
N SER A 141 -9.46 17.16 -0.04
CA SER A 141 -8.74 18.24 0.67
C SER A 141 -7.26 17.89 0.87
N MET A 142 -6.98 16.68 1.37
CA MET A 142 -5.60 16.23 1.60
C MET A 142 -4.79 16.14 0.29
N ILE A 143 -5.39 15.60 -0.79
CA ILE A 143 -4.74 15.54 -2.11
C ILE A 143 -4.50 16.94 -2.67
N SER A 144 -5.42 17.88 -2.44
CA SER A 144 -5.27 19.28 -2.86
C SER A 144 -4.09 19.94 -2.16
N LYS A 145 -3.91 19.73 -0.84
CA LYS A 145 -2.74 20.21 -0.09
C LYS A 145 -1.42 19.62 -0.61
N LEU A 146 -1.40 18.31 -0.89
CA LEU A 146 -0.22 17.66 -1.50
C LEU A 146 0.09 18.23 -2.89
N LYS A 147 -0.94 18.56 -3.67
CA LYS A 147 -0.80 19.19 -5.00
C LYS A 147 -0.22 20.60 -4.89
N GLN A 148 -0.64 21.38 -3.90
CA GLN A 148 -0.08 22.71 -3.66
C GLN A 148 1.40 22.65 -3.27
N ALA A 149 1.78 21.67 -2.43
CA ALA A 149 3.16 21.54 -1.95
C ALA A 149 4.15 20.95 -2.99
N CYS A 150 3.71 19.97 -3.80
CA CYS A 150 4.60 19.19 -4.69
C CYS A 150 4.24 19.27 -6.18
N GLY A 151 3.17 19.98 -6.54
CA GLY A 151 2.72 20.14 -7.92
C GLY A 151 1.86 18.98 -8.44
N PHE A 152 1.37 19.17 -9.67
CA PHE A 152 0.40 18.27 -10.31
C PHE A 152 0.94 16.87 -10.61
N GLU A 153 2.17 16.75 -11.12
CA GLU A 153 2.75 15.44 -11.45
C GLU A 153 2.83 14.51 -10.24
N TYR A 154 3.07 15.07 -9.05
CA TYR A 154 3.15 14.32 -7.80
C TYR A 154 1.78 13.75 -7.39
N THR A 155 0.68 14.46 -7.60
CA THR A 155 -0.66 13.99 -7.20
C THR A 155 -1.45 13.34 -8.32
N SER A 156 -0.98 13.41 -9.57
CA SER A 156 -1.64 12.88 -10.77
C SER A 156 -2.24 11.47 -10.60
N LYS A 157 -1.46 10.52 -10.07
CA LYS A 157 -1.92 9.15 -9.81
C LYS A 157 -3.00 9.08 -8.73
N LEU A 158 -2.84 9.84 -7.64
CA LEU A 158 -3.81 9.90 -6.54
C LEU A 158 -5.16 10.46 -7.02
N GLN A 159 -5.12 11.55 -7.79
CA GLN A 159 -6.31 12.15 -8.40
C GLN A 159 -6.98 11.19 -9.38
N ARG A 160 -6.18 10.46 -10.17
CA ARG A 160 -6.73 9.47 -11.10
C ARG A 160 -7.41 8.31 -10.38
N MET A 161 -6.88 7.85 -9.25
CA MET A 161 -7.55 6.83 -8.43
C MET A 161 -8.94 7.30 -7.96
N PHE A 162 -9.07 8.56 -7.53
CA PHE A 162 -10.37 9.14 -7.17
C PHE A 162 -11.36 9.17 -8.35
N GLN A 163 -10.91 9.62 -9.52
CA GLN A 163 -11.73 9.66 -10.73
C GLN A 163 -12.19 8.25 -11.14
N ASP A 164 -11.30 7.26 -11.10
CA ASP A 164 -11.62 5.88 -11.45
C ASP A 164 -12.71 5.31 -10.54
N ILE A 165 -12.70 5.62 -9.23
CA ILE A 165 -13.78 5.20 -8.30
C ILE A 165 -15.12 5.81 -8.69
N GLY A 166 -15.16 7.11 -9.03
CA GLY A 166 -16.38 7.78 -9.47
C GLY A 166 -16.95 7.15 -10.75
N VAL A 167 -16.10 6.96 -11.76
CA VAL A 167 -16.48 6.31 -13.03
C VAL A 167 -16.95 4.87 -12.80
N SER A 168 -16.28 4.15 -11.91
CA SER A 168 -16.65 2.76 -11.62
C SER A 168 -18.01 2.65 -10.92
N LYS A 169 -18.38 3.58 -10.03
CA LYS A 169 -19.73 3.61 -9.43
C LYS A 169 -20.80 3.74 -10.52
N THR A 170 -20.60 4.65 -11.48
CA THR A 170 -21.52 4.80 -12.62
C THR A 170 -21.60 3.54 -13.47
N LEU A 171 -20.47 2.89 -13.74
CA LEU A 171 -20.42 1.67 -14.55
C LEU A 171 -21.18 0.50 -13.91
N ILE A 172 -21.15 0.35 -12.58
CA ILE A 172 -21.92 -0.68 -11.87
C ILE A 172 -23.42 -0.42 -12.05
N CYS A 173 -23.90 0.82 -11.87
CA CYS A 173 -25.31 1.15 -12.08
C CYS A 173 -25.77 0.88 -13.52
N GLU A 174 -24.87 1.04 -14.49
CA GLU A 174 -25.15 0.70 -15.89
C GLU A 174 -25.22 -0.81 -16.11
N TYR A 175 -24.34 -1.59 -15.46
CA TYR A 175 -24.39 -3.05 -15.50
C TYR A 175 -25.66 -3.60 -14.84
N GLU A 176 -26.09 -3.04 -13.71
CA GLU A 176 -27.35 -3.41 -13.05
C GLU A 176 -28.56 -3.22 -13.99
N LYS A 177 -28.61 -2.10 -14.72
CA LYS A 177 -29.64 -1.84 -15.75
C LYS A 177 -29.53 -2.81 -16.92
N TYR A 178 -28.31 -3.14 -17.36
CA TYR A 178 -28.09 -4.12 -18.41
C TYR A 178 -28.63 -5.50 -18.02
N CYS A 179 -28.38 -5.94 -16.78
CA CYS A 179 -28.88 -7.20 -16.24
C CYS A 179 -30.42 -7.22 -16.18
N GLN A 180 -31.03 -6.11 -15.74
CA GLN A 180 -32.50 -5.97 -15.73
C GLN A 180 -33.10 -6.09 -17.13
N ASN A 181 -32.50 -5.43 -18.13
CA ASN A 181 -33.01 -5.45 -19.50
C ASN A 181 -32.85 -6.82 -20.19
N HIS A 182 -31.76 -7.53 -19.90
CA HIS A 182 -31.47 -8.85 -20.48
C HIS A 182 -32.00 -10.01 -19.61
N HIS A 183 -32.72 -9.72 -18.53
CA HIS A 183 -33.25 -10.70 -17.58
C HIS A 183 -32.16 -11.65 -17.03
N ILE A 184 -30.95 -11.12 -16.83
CA ILE A 184 -29.84 -11.87 -16.23
C ILE A 184 -30.09 -11.95 -14.73
N ILE A 185 -30.30 -13.18 -14.23
CA ILE A 185 -30.44 -13.46 -12.81
C ILE A 185 -29.08 -13.91 -12.29
N ASP A 186 -28.33 -13.00 -11.68
CA ASP A 186 -27.11 -13.35 -10.98
C ASP A 186 -27.43 -14.17 -9.72
N ILE A 187 -26.66 -15.25 -9.50
CA ILE A 187 -26.79 -16.14 -8.33
C ILE A 187 -26.31 -15.42 -7.05
N VAL A 188 -25.46 -14.40 -7.22
CA VAL A 188 -24.78 -13.68 -6.14
C VAL A 188 -24.98 -12.17 -6.27
N ASP A 189 -25.06 -11.49 -5.12
CA ASP A 189 -24.96 -10.03 -5.09
C ASP A 189 -23.54 -9.61 -5.50
N PHE A 190 -23.44 -8.82 -6.57
CA PHE A 190 -22.19 -8.57 -7.27
C PHE A 190 -21.88 -7.08 -7.38
N SER A 191 -20.67 -6.71 -6.95
CA SER A 191 -20.14 -5.36 -7.08
C SER A 191 -18.70 -5.43 -7.57
N VAL A 192 -18.34 -4.57 -8.52
CA VAL A 192 -17.04 -4.58 -9.19
C VAL A 192 -16.47 -3.19 -9.34
N MET A 193 -15.15 -3.06 -9.13
CA MET A 193 -14.43 -1.83 -9.37
C MET A 193 -13.49 -1.97 -10.56
N VAL A 194 -13.69 -1.13 -11.58
CA VAL A 194 -12.82 -1.08 -12.75
C VAL A 194 -11.81 0.05 -12.59
N LEU A 195 -10.54 -0.32 -12.49
CA LEU A 195 -9.44 0.57 -12.12
C LEU A 195 -8.39 0.64 -13.23
N SER A 196 -7.77 1.80 -13.45
CA SER A 196 -6.71 1.95 -14.46
C SER A 196 -5.38 1.35 -13.99
N SER A 197 -4.77 0.47 -14.78
CA SER A 197 -3.55 -0.27 -14.39
C SER A 197 -2.35 0.63 -14.03
N ASN A 198 -2.26 1.83 -14.59
CA ASN A 198 -1.07 2.68 -14.46
C ASN A 198 -1.08 3.60 -13.22
N SER A 199 -2.26 3.82 -12.64
CA SER A 199 -2.43 4.76 -11.53
C SER A 199 -2.56 4.06 -10.17
N TRP A 200 -2.92 2.79 -10.17
CA TRP A 200 -3.14 2.01 -8.95
C TRP A 200 -1.91 1.18 -8.56
N PRO A 201 -1.61 1.04 -7.27
CA PRO A 201 -0.45 0.28 -6.78
C PRO A 201 -0.72 -1.24 -6.69
N PHE A 202 -1.80 -1.72 -7.29
CA PHE A 202 -2.13 -3.14 -7.30
C PHE A 202 -1.43 -3.82 -8.48
N SER A 203 -0.73 -4.91 -8.19
CA SER A 203 -0.03 -5.69 -9.19
C SER A 203 -0.27 -7.18 -8.98
N GLY A 204 -0.13 -7.93 -10.07
CA GLY A 204 -0.22 -9.38 -10.09
C GLY A 204 -1.64 -9.91 -10.33
N SER A 205 -1.73 -10.98 -11.10
CA SER A 205 -2.86 -11.90 -11.08
C SER A 205 -2.41 -13.16 -10.34
N SER A 206 -3.25 -13.66 -9.44
CA SER A 206 -3.10 -15.02 -8.95
C SER A 206 -3.85 -15.97 -9.87
N ASN A 207 -3.16 -17.02 -10.31
CA ASN A 207 -3.81 -18.11 -10.99
C ASN A 207 -4.38 -19.02 -9.90
N PHE A 208 -5.70 -19.15 -9.86
CA PHE A 208 -6.42 -20.16 -9.08
C PHE A 208 -7.72 -20.46 -9.80
N ILE A 209 -8.34 -21.58 -9.47
CA ILE A 209 -9.60 -22.00 -10.07
C ILE A 209 -10.74 -21.22 -9.41
N ILE A 210 -11.45 -20.42 -10.22
CA ILE A 210 -12.62 -19.68 -9.76
C ILE A 210 -13.80 -20.67 -9.59
N PRO A 211 -14.50 -20.64 -8.44
CA PRO A 211 -15.70 -21.44 -8.21
C PRO A 211 -16.77 -21.24 -9.30
N ILE A 212 -17.46 -22.30 -9.68
CA ILE A 212 -18.46 -22.27 -10.76
C ILE A 212 -19.59 -21.29 -10.46
N GLU A 213 -19.91 -21.11 -9.19
CA GLU A 213 -20.93 -20.20 -8.67
C GLU A 213 -20.64 -18.73 -9.01
N LEU A 214 -19.35 -18.36 -9.14
CA LEU A 214 -18.92 -16.99 -9.42
C LEU A 214 -18.60 -16.77 -10.91
N LYS A 215 -18.30 -17.85 -11.63
CA LYS A 215 -17.82 -17.78 -13.02
C LYS A 215 -18.84 -17.11 -13.94
N SER A 216 -20.12 -17.47 -13.82
CA SER A 216 -21.19 -16.90 -14.65
C SER A 216 -21.27 -15.38 -14.54
N THR A 217 -21.16 -14.85 -13.32
CA THR A 217 -21.22 -13.42 -13.05
C THR A 217 -20.00 -12.68 -13.60
N PHE A 218 -18.80 -13.25 -13.48
CA PHE A 218 -17.59 -12.66 -14.06
C PHE A 218 -17.61 -12.66 -15.59
N ASP A 219 -18.10 -13.74 -16.20
CA ASP A 219 -18.21 -13.87 -17.65
C ASP A 219 -19.23 -12.85 -18.20
N SER A 220 -20.41 -12.75 -17.57
CA SER A 220 -21.45 -11.76 -17.89
C SER A 220 -20.92 -10.32 -17.83
N PHE A 221 -20.24 -9.94 -16.74
CA PHE A 221 -19.66 -8.61 -16.62
C PHE A 221 -18.56 -8.34 -17.65
N THR A 222 -17.73 -9.35 -17.94
CA THR A 222 -16.65 -9.22 -18.94
C THR A 222 -17.23 -8.99 -20.33
N GLU A 223 -18.31 -9.69 -20.69
CA GLU A 223 -19.02 -9.49 -21.94
C GLU A 223 -19.61 -8.08 -22.04
N PHE A 224 -20.33 -7.63 -21.01
CA PHE A 224 -20.87 -6.26 -20.93
C PHE A 224 -19.78 -5.21 -21.13
N TYR A 225 -18.64 -5.35 -20.43
CA TYR A 225 -17.54 -4.40 -20.51
C TYR A 225 -16.90 -4.37 -21.89
N THR A 226 -16.68 -5.54 -22.50
CA THR A 226 -16.03 -5.66 -23.81
C THR A 226 -16.87 -5.05 -24.92
N HIS A 227 -18.20 -5.24 -24.87
CA HIS A 227 -19.13 -4.62 -25.82
C HIS A 227 -19.10 -3.09 -25.75
N ARG A 228 -18.96 -2.52 -24.55
CA ARG A 228 -18.95 -1.07 -24.34
C ARG A 228 -17.60 -0.42 -24.60
N HIS A 229 -16.51 -1.14 -24.33
CA HIS A 229 -15.15 -0.61 -24.39
C HIS A 229 -14.25 -1.43 -25.31
N ASN A 230 -14.32 -1.12 -26.61
CA ASN A 230 -13.46 -1.74 -27.60
C ASN A 230 -11.97 -1.35 -27.38
N GLY A 231 -11.07 -2.33 -27.54
CA GLY A 231 -9.62 -2.15 -27.38
C GLY A 231 -9.11 -2.16 -25.92
N ARG A 232 -9.96 -2.48 -24.93
CA ARG A 232 -9.55 -2.65 -23.53
C ARG A 232 -9.62 -4.12 -23.13
N LYS A 233 -8.71 -4.54 -22.24
CA LYS A 233 -8.69 -5.88 -21.65
C LYS A 233 -8.80 -5.77 -20.14
N LEU A 234 -9.76 -6.49 -19.56
CA LEU A 234 -9.89 -6.61 -18.11
C LEU A 234 -8.87 -7.62 -17.56
N THR A 235 -8.32 -7.30 -16.39
CA THR A 235 -7.51 -8.23 -15.59
C THR A 235 -8.08 -8.24 -14.19
N TRP A 236 -8.57 -9.40 -13.75
CA TRP A 236 -9.19 -9.56 -12.44
C TRP A 236 -8.11 -9.63 -11.34
N LEU A 237 -8.30 -8.84 -10.27
CA LEU A 237 -7.39 -8.76 -9.13
C LEU A 237 -8.02 -9.40 -7.89
N HIS A 238 -8.20 -10.72 -7.92
CA HIS A 238 -8.90 -11.47 -6.89
C HIS A 238 -8.26 -11.37 -5.49
N GLN A 239 -6.96 -11.09 -5.39
CA GLN A 239 -6.32 -10.85 -4.08
C GLN A 239 -6.86 -9.63 -3.33
N HIS A 240 -7.54 -8.72 -4.02
CA HIS A 240 -8.18 -7.53 -3.43
C HIS A 240 -9.70 -7.66 -3.34
N SER A 241 -10.24 -8.80 -3.77
CA SER A 241 -11.67 -9.11 -3.70
C SER A 241 -12.03 -9.69 -2.34
N LYS A 242 -13.27 -9.42 -1.93
CA LYS A 242 -13.89 -9.90 -0.68
C LYS A 242 -15.28 -10.42 -1.00
N GLY A 243 -15.75 -11.37 -0.22
CA GLY A 243 -17.09 -11.94 -0.34
C GLY A 243 -17.70 -12.22 1.01
N GLU A 244 -19.02 -12.48 1.02
CA GLU A 244 -19.75 -12.89 2.21
C GLU A 244 -20.33 -14.28 2.00
N LEU A 245 -20.05 -15.19 2.92
CA LEU A 245 -20.58 -16.55 2.91
C LEU A 245 -21.54 -16.73 4.07
N GLN A 246 -22.69 -17.35 3.80
CA GLN A 246 -23.62 -17.75 4.84
C GLN A 246 -23.42 -19.22 5.20
N THR A 247 -23.30 -19.50 6.50
CA THR A 247 -23.13 -20.86 7.01
C THR A 247 -24.48 -21.53 7.25
N PHE A 248 -24.59 -22.79 6.83
CA PHE A 248 -25.76 -23.65 7.05
C PHE A 248 -25.44 -24.94 7.81
N PHE A 249 -24.17 -25.22 8.08
CA PHE A 249 -23.72 -26.44 8.76
C PHE A 249 -23.67 -26.31 10.29
N THR A 250 -23.78 -25.10 10.82
CA THR A 250 -23.80 -24.79 12.27
C THR A 250 -25.23 -24.66 12.79
N SER A 251 -25.41 -24.78 14.11
CA SER A 251 -26.72 -24.59 14.76
C SER A 251 -27.31 -23.18 14.58
N GLN A 252 -26.47 -22.19 14.32
CA GLN A 252 -26.84 -20.81 14.04
C GLN A 252 -26.29 -20.38 12.68
N LYS A 253 -27.02 -19.54 11.95
CA LYS A 253 -26.56 -18.98 10.67
C LYS A 253 -25.60 -17.82 10.92
N TYR A 254 -24.32 -18.03 10.64
CA TYR A 254 -23.28 -16.99 10.65
C TYR A 254 -23.02 -16.44 9.24
N ILE A 255 -22.67 -15.16 9.15
CA ILE A 255 -22.19 -14.49 7.94
C ILE A 255 -20.67 -14.29 8.07
N LEU A 256 -19.91 -14.93 7.19
CA LEU A 256 -18.44 -14.88 7.16
C LEU A 256 -17.99 -13.89 6.08
N GLN A 257 -17.29 -12.83 6.47
CA GLN A 257 -16.63 -11.92 5.52
C GLN A 257 -15.23 -12.44 5.24
N VAL A 258 -14.99 -12.85 4.01
CA VAL A 258 -13.82 -13.63 3.60
C VAL A 258 -13.11 -12.98 2.43
N SER A 259 -11.80 -13.23 2.29
CA SER A 259 -11.09 -12.98 1.04
C SER A 259 -11.52 -13.99 -0.02
N THR A 260 -11.26 -13.70 -1.30
CA THR A 260 -11.59 -14.66 -2.38
C THR A 260 -10.88 -16.01 -2.20
N TYR A 261 -9.64 -16.04 -1.71
CA TYR A 261 -8.95 -17.31 -1.43
C TYR A 261 -9.61 -18.10 -0.31
N GLN A 262 -9.99 -17.42 0.78
CA GLN A 262 -10.74 -18.05 1.87
C GLN A 262 -12.09 -18.60 1.36
N MET A 263 -12.77 -17.85 0.50
CA MET A 263 -14.04 -18.26 -0.10
C MET A 263 -13.89 -19.52 -0.96
N VAL A 264 -12.90 -19.57 -1.84
CA VAL A 264 -12.63 -20.75 -2.70
C VAL A 264 -12.40 -21.99 -1.85
N ILE A 265 -11.57 -21.89 -0.79
CA ILE A 265 -11.28 -23.01 0.11
C ILE A 265 -12.54 -23.45 0.86
N LEU A 266 -13.32 -22.51 1.42
CA LEU A 266 -14.53 -22.83 2.18
C LEU A 266 -15.61 -23.48 1.32
N LEU A 267 -15.74 -23.08 0.05
CA LEU A 267 -16.71 -23.68 -0.88
C LEU A 267 -16.39 -25.15 -1.20
N LEU A 268 -15.12 -25.57 -1.17
CA LEU A 268 -14.74 -26.97 -1.37
C LEU A 268 -15.29 -27.90 -0.27
N PHE A 269 -15.49 -27.38 0.94
CA PHE A 269 -16.06 -28.16 2.05
C PHE A 269 -17.54 -28.52 1.86
N ASN A 270 -18.23 -27.91 0.90
CA ASN A 270 -19.58 -28.33 0.51
C ASN A 270 -19.57 -29.70 -0.21
N LYS A 271 -18.44 -30.14 -0.78
CA LYS A 271 -18.30 -31.46 -1.40
C LYS A 271 -17.94 -32.54 -0.36
N VAL A 272 -16.94 -32.25 0.49
CA VAL A 272 -16.41 -33.18 1.50
C VAL A 272 -15.96 -32.39 2.73
N LEU A 273 -16.22 -32.91 3.94
CA LEU A 273 -15.92 -32.22 5.21
C LEU A 273 -14.44 -32.21 5.61
N THR A 274 -13.62 -33.06 4.98
CA THR A 274 -12.21 -33.26 5.32
C THR A 274 -11.38 -33.32 4.05
N TRP A 275 -10.29 -32.54 4.01
CA TRP A 275 -9.37 -32.45 2.89
C TRP A 275 -7.92 -32.42 3.39
N THR A 276 -7.02 -33.11 2.71
CA THR A 276 -5.57 -32.93 2.89
C THR A 276 -5.12 -31.63 2.23
N VAL A 277 -4.09 -30.97 2.76
CA VAL A 277 -3.57 -29.72 2.17
C VAL A 277 -3.09 -29.89 0.73
N GLU A 278 -2.46 -31.02 0.38
CA GLU A 278 -2.09 -31.34 -1.02
C GLU A 278 -3.29 -31.31 -1.98
N ARG A 279 -4.37 -32.02 -1.64
CA ARG A 279 -5.60 -32.02 -2.45
C ARG A 279 -6.25 -30.65 -2.55
N LEU A 280 -6.22 -29.84 -1.48
CA LEU A 280 -6.69 -28.46 -1.54
C LEU A 280 -5.85 -27.63 -2.52
N GLN A 281 -4.54 -27.86 -2.56
CA GLN A 281 -3.67 -27.21 -3.54
C GLN A 281 -4.03 -27.63 -4.97
N ASP A 282 -4.27 -28.92 -5.21
CA ASP A 282 -4.61 -29.43 -6.54
C ASP A 282 -5.96 -28.90 -7.05
N GLU A 283 -6.99 -28.89 -6.19
CA GLU A 283 -8.33 -28.40 -6.56
C GLU A 283 -8.40 -26.88 -6.72
N THR A 284 -7.61 -26.13 -5.94
CA THR A 284 -7.65 -24.66 -6.00
C THR A 284 -6.59 -24.07 -6.93
N GLN A 285 -5.50 -24.77 -7.19
CA GLN A 285 -4.29 -24.28 -7.87
C GLN A 285 -3.65 -23.04 -7.20
N ILE A 286 -3.95 -22.81 -5.92
CA ILE A 286 -3.34 -21.72 -5.14
C ILE A 286 -1.89 -22.10 -4.81
N LYS A 287 -0.96 -21.16 -4.96
CA LYS A 287 0.45 -21.35 -4.58
C LYS A 287 0.57 -21.79 -3.12
N SER A 288 1.39 -22.81 -2.86
CA SER A 288 1.65 -23.40 -1.55
C SER A 288 1.84 -22.38 -0.42
N GLU A 289 2.71 -21.39 -0.62
CA GLU A 289 2.99 -20.35 0.39
C GLU A 289 1.75 -19.55 0.78
N LEU A 290 0.89 -19.24 -0.18
CA LEU A 290 -0.34 -18.48 0.04
C LEU A 290 -1.43 -19.37 0.63
N LEU A 291 -1.55 -20.62 0.17
CA LEU A 291 -2.51 -21.58 0.69
C LEU A 291 -2.30 -21.81 2.19
N LEU A 292 -1.06 -22.08 2.61
CA LEU A 292 -0.73 -22.29 4.02
C LEU A 292 -1.07 -21.06 4.86
N GLN A 293 -0.80 -19.84 4.37
CA GLN A 293 -1.16 -18.60 5.06
C GLN A 293 -2.68 -18.43 5.21
N VAL A 294 -3.44 -18.75 4.17
CA VAL A 294 -4.91 -18.66 4.20
C VAL A 294 -5.48 -19.67 5.19
N LEU A 295 -4.98 -20.92 5.17
CA LEU A 295 -5.38 -21.97 6.11
C LEU A 295 -5.07 -21.59 7.56
N LEU A 296 -3.87 -21.07 7.82
CA LEU A 296 -3.48 -20.55 9.13
C LEU A 296 -4.47 -19.48 9.65
N GLY A 297 -4.90 -18.57 8.77
CA GLY A 297 -5.91 -17.57 9.13
C GLY A 297 -7.27 -18.20 9.51
N LEU A 298 -7.69 -19.27 8.83
CA LEU A 298 -8.94 -19.96 9.10
C LEU A 298 -8.88 -20.85 10.36
N LEU A 299 -7.75 -21.53 10.60
CA LEU A 299 -7.51 -22.33 11.82
C LEU A 299 -7.53 -21.46 13.09
N LYS A 300 -6.88 -20.29 13.05
CA LYS A 300 -6.89 -19.33 14.18
C LYS A 300 -8.29 -18.86 14.56
N ASN A 301 -9.20 -18.81 13.59
CA ASN A 301 -10.60 -18.48 13.82
C ASN A 301 -11.45 -19.69 14.23
N LYS A 302 -10.85 -20.88 14.41
CA LYS A 302 -11.48 -22.15 14.81
C LYS A 302 -12.61 -22.62 13.87
N LEU A 303 -12.60 -22.16 12.61
CA LEU A 303 -13.54 -22.63 11.59
C LEU A 303 -13.08 -23.93 10.94
N LEU A 304 -11.78 -24.14 10.92
CA LEU A 304 -11.13 -25.36 10.48
C LEU A 304 -10.38 -25.98 11.66
N ILE A 305 -10.29 -27.30 11.65
CA ILE A 305 -9.55 -28.11 12.61
C ILE A 305 -8.45 -28.82 11.81
N CYS A 306 -7.24 -28.81 12.33
CA CYS A 306 -6.14 -29.58 11.78
C CYS A 306 -6.01 -30.88 12.57
N THR A 307 -5.95 -32.02 11.88
CA THR A 307 -5.62 -33.31 12.47
C THR A 307 -4.40 -33.91 11.77
N ASP A 308 -3.50 -34.53 12.51
CA ASP A 308 -2.45 -35.35 11.89
C ASP A 308 -3.08 -36.64 11.34
N ILE A 309 -2.47 -37.24 10.32
CA ILE A 309 -2.98 -38.45 9.67
C ILE A 309 -2.97 -39.66 10.62
N THR A 310 -2.12 -39.64 11.66
CA THR A 310 -1.84 -40.82 12.48
C THR A 310 -2.77 -41.03 13.66
N ASP A 311 -3.46 -40.02 14.16
CA ASP A 311 -4.46 -40.15 15.23
C ASP A 311 -5.55 -39.10 15.04
N ASP A 312 -6.82 -39.49 15.21
CA ASP A 312 -8.00 -38.60 15.24
C ASP A 312 -7.99 -37.64 16.46
N GLU A 313 -6.85 -37.49 17.13
CA GLU A 313 -6.63 -36.61 18.26
C GLU A 313 -6.11 -35.25 17.79
N LEU A 314 -6.59 -34.19 18.44
CA LEU A 314 -6.08 -32.83 18.24
C LEU A 314 -4.61 -32.83 18.63
N ASP A 315 -3.72 -32.39 17.74
CA ASP A 315 -2.31 -32.21 18.08
C ASP A 315 -2.19 -31.13 19.17
N GLU A 316 -2.00 -31.55 20.42
CA GLU A 316 -1.85 -30.66 21.58
C GLU A 316 -0.58 -29.79 21.46
N ASP A 317 0.38 -30.20 20.62
CA ASP A 317 1.63 -29.49 20.33
C ASP A 317 1.55 -28.60 19.07
N PHE A 318 0.37 -28.44 18.46
CA PHE A 318 0.18 -27.62 17.26
C PHE A 318 0.59 -26.16 17.50
N LYS A 319 1.77 -25.80 17.01
CA LYS A 319 2.17 -24.40 16.84
C LYS A 319 1.50 -23.89 15.57
N ASP A 320 0.78 -22.77 15.72
CA ASP A 320 0.13 -21.92 14.70
C ASP A 320 1.00 -21.50 13.49
N THR A 321 2.17 -22.11 13.28
CA THR A 321 3.16 -21.80 12.25
C THR A 321 3.56 -23.00 11.39
N ASP A 322 3.24 -24.24 11.76
CA ASP A 322 3.81 -25.45 11.14
C ASP A 322 2.78 -26.33 10.41
N ILE A 323 1.83 -25.73 9.66
CA ILE A 323 1.00 -26.53 8.75
C ILE A 323 1.90 -27.16 7.67
N LYS A 324 1.86 -28.48 7.54
CA LYS A 324 2.53 -29.22 6.47
C LYS A 324 1.54 -29.67 5.40
N MET A 325 2.06 -30.01 4.23
CA MET A 325 1.26 -30.43 3.08
C MET A 325 0.49 -31.74 3.31
N ASN A 326 1.05 -32.63 4.13
CA ASN A 326 0.42 -33.89 4.49
C ASN A 326 -0.67 -33.74 5.55
N TYR A 327 -0.92 -32.56 6.13
CA TYR A 327 -1.90 -32.43 7.20
C TYR A 327 -3.34 -32.53 6.68
N SER A 328 -4.23 -33.07 7.51
CA SER A 328 -5.66 -33.15 7.23
C SER A 328 -6.39 -31.96 7.85
N ILE A 329 -7.24 -31.32 7.05
CA ILE A 329 -8.02 -30.14 7.43
C ILE A 329 -9.50 -30.51 7.40
N ARG A 330 -10.17 -30.35 8.52
CA ARG A 330 -11.60 -30.67 8.70
C ARG A 330 -12.40 -29.42 9.04
N LEU A 331 -13.63 -29.34 8.52
CA LEU A 331 -14.58 -28.29 8.88
C LEU A 331 -15.11 -28.48 10.32
N ALA A 332 -15.05 -27.43 11.14
CA ALA A 332 -15.53 -27.46 12.53
C ALA A 332 -17.08 -27.37 12.58
N THR A 333 -17.77 -28.52 12.68
CA THR A 333 -19.24 -28.55 12.70
C THR A 333 -19.87 -28.00 13.99
N ASP A 334 -19.10 -27.94 15.07
CA ASP A 334 -19.48 -27.42 16.39
C ASP A 334 -19.09 -25.94 16.60
N PHE A 335 -18.71 -25.25 15.53
CA PHE A 335 -18.28 -23.85 15.57
C PHE A 335 -19.33 -22.93 16.22
N LYS A 336 -18.89 -22.13 17.19
CA LYS A 336 -19.70 -21.13 17.89
C LYS A 336 -18.95 -19.80 17.99
N SER A 337 -19.65 -18.71 17.70
CA SER A 337 -19.14 -17.34 17.84
C SER A 337 -20.16 -16.46 18.55
N LYS A 338 -19.67 -15.50 19.33
CA LYS A 338 -20.49 -14.44 19.95
C LYS A 338 -21.07 -13.46 18.91
N LYS A 339 -20.44 -13.36 17.73
CA LYS A 339 -20.85 -12.44 16.65
C LYS A 339 -21.49 -13.23 15.52
N LEU A 340 -22.66 -12.77 15.07
CA LEU A 340 -23.35 -13.32 13.90
C LEU A 340 -22.63 -13.03 12.59
N ARG A 341 -22.00 -11.85 12.48
CA ARG A 341 -21.18 -11.44 11.34
C ARG A 341 -19.71 -11.43 11.76
N ILE A 342 -18.88 -12.22 11.09
CA ILE A 342 -17.50 -12.50 11.47
C ILE A 342 -16.59 -12.06 10.32
N ASN A 343 -15.66 -11.16 10.60
CA ASN A 343 -14.65 -10.77 9.62
C ASN A 343 -13.41 -11.67 9.74
N LEU A 344 -13.23 -12.54 8.75
CA LEU A 344 -12.09 -13.46 8.64
C LEU A 344 -10.99 -12.91 7.72
N ASN A 345 -11.31 -11.89 6.92
CA ASN A 345 -10.37 -11.23 6.02
C ASN A 345 -9.47 -10.24 6.79
N VAL A 346 -8.71 -10.78 7.74
CA VAL A 346 -7.72 -10.04 8.52
C VAL A 346 -6.33 -10.44 8.04
N PRO A 347 -5.52 -9.49 7.53
CA PRO A 347 -4.18 -9.82 7.07
C PRO A 347 -3.30 -10.28 8.24
N LEU A 348 -2.47 -11.30 8.00
CA LEU A 348 -1.47 -11.75 8.97
C LEU A 348 -0.34 -10.71 9.08
N LYS A 349 0.19 -10.50 10.29
CA LYS A 349 1.30 -9.56 10.54
C LYS A 349 2.54 -9.81 9.68
N SER A 350 2.86 -11.07 9.37
CA SER A 350 3.98 -11.46 8.51
C SER A 350 3.79 -11.00 7.06
N VAL A 351 2.54 -10.98 6.57
CA VAL A 351 2.20 -10.48 5.24
C VAL A 351 2.38 -8.97 5.19
N GLU A 352 1.98 -8.26 6.24
CA GLU A 352 2.15 -6.80 6.32
C GLU A 352 3.62 -6.38 6.27
N GLN A 353 4.52 -7.13 6.91
CA GLN A 353 5.96 -6.88 6.87
C GLN A 353 6.54 -7.06 5.46
N LYS A 354 6.26 -8.19 4.80
CA LYS A 354 6.66 -8.42 3.40
C LYS A 354 6.09 -7.35 2.46
N ASP A 355 4.87 -6.90 2.73
CA ASP A 355 4.20 -5.83 1.99
C ASP A 355 4.94 -4.48 2.08
N ILE A 356 5.56 -4.17 3.22
CA ILE A 356 6.32 -2.94 3.45
C ILE A 356 7.68 -3.04 2.74
N GLU A 357 8.36 -4.18 2.86
CA GLU A 357 9.62 -4.44 2.17
C GLU A 357 9.47 -4.35 0.65
N GLY A 358 8.38 -4.91 0.10
CA GLY A 358 8.06 -4.79 -1.32
C GLY A 358 7.86 -3.35 -1.78
N VAL A 359 7.27 -2.49 -0.94
CA VAL A 359 7.12 -1.05 -1.24
C VAL A 359 8.48 -0.36 -1.28
N HIS A 360 9.36 -0.63 -0.32
CA HIS A 360 10.72 -0.08 -0.31
C HIS A 360 11.52 -0.51 -1.55
N ARG A 361 11.44 -1.78 -1.94
CA ARG A 361 12.09 -2.27 -3.15
C ARG A 361 11.59 -1.54 -4.40
N THR A 362 10.27 -1.35 -4.51
CA THR A 362 9.66 -0.63 -5.63
C THR A 362 10.13 0.83 -5.68
N ILE A 363 10.26 1.49 -4.53
CA ILE A 363 10.79 2.86 -4.44
C ILE A 363 12.23 2.92 -4.97
N ASP A 364 13.09 1.98 -4.57
CA ASP A 364 14.49 1.96 -5.00
C ASP A 364 14.62 1.70 -6.52
N GLU A 365 13.77 0.85 -7.08
CA GLU A 365 13.69 0.60 -8.53
C GLU A 365 13.21 1.84 -9.29
N ASP A 366 12.15 2.51 -8.81
CA ASP A 366 11.63 3.75 -9.40
C ASP A 366 12.67 4.89 -9.35
N ARG A 367 13.40 5.03 -8.24
CA ARG A 367 14.48 6.04 -8.10
C ARG A 367 15.56 5.84 -9.16
N LYS A 368 15.96 4.59 -9.44
CA LYS A 368 16.95 4.30 -10.50
C LYS A 368 16.44 4.75 -11.87
N MET A 369 15.17 4.46 -12.19
CA MET A 369 14.56 4.86 -13.46
C MET A 369 14.48 6.39 -13.58
N VAL A 370 14.06 7.08 -12.51
CA VAL A 370 13.97 8.55 -12.49
C VAL A 370 15.35 9.20 -12.61
N ILE A 371 16.38 8.65 -11.96
CA ILE A 371 17.76 9.13 -12.09
C ILE A 371 18.26 8.95 -13.52
N GLN A 372 18.05 7.78 -14.14
CA GLN A 372 18.43 7.55 -15.54
C GLN A 372 17.74 8.54 -16.48
N ALA A 373 16.43 8.75 -16.33
CA ALA A 373 15.68 9.71 -17.14
C ALA A 373 16.17 11.16 -16.95
N ALA A 374 16.52 11.55 -15.72
CA ALA A 374 17.09 12.87 -15.44
C ALA A 374 18.47 13.05 -16.11
N ILE A 375 19.35 12.05 -15.99
CA ILE A 375 20.67 12.05 -16.66
C ILE A 375 20.51 12.21 -18.17
N VAL A 376 19.67 11.39 -18.82
CA VAL A 376 19.43 11.46 -20.27
C VAL A 376 18.90 12.84 -20.68
N ARG A 377 17.97 13.41 -19.91
CA ARG A 377 17.40 14.73 -20.19
C ARG A 377 18.45 15.85 -20.11
N ILE A 378 19.30 15.82 -19.07
CA ILE A 378 20.41 16.78 -18.90
C ILE A 378 21.42 16.63 -20.03
N MET A 379 21.87 15.40 -20.29
CA MET A 379 22.90 15.11 -21.29
C MET A 379 22.43 15.41 -22.71
N LYS A 380 21.14 15.17 -23.03
CA LYS A 380 20.55 15.57 -24.31
C LYS A 380 20.55 17.09 -24.51
N ALA A 381 20.40 17.88 -23.45
CA ALA A 381 20.44 19.34 -23.53
C ALA A 381 21.87 19.89 -23.60
N ARG A 382 22.80 19.30 -22.84
CA ARG A 382 24.19 19.79 -22.72
C ARG A 382 25.14 19.21 -23.78
N GLN A 383 24.81 18.06 -24.36
CA GLN A 383 25.60 17.25 -25.30
C GLN A 383 26.93 16.71 -24.74
N THR A 384 27.69 17.53 -24.01
CA THR A 384 28.92 17.17 -23.32
C THR A 384 28.94 17.81 -21.93
N LEU A 385 29.26 17.04 -20.90
CA LEU A 385 29.31 17.55 -19.52
C LEU A 385 30.36 16.82 -18.68
N LYS A 386 31.03 17.54 -17.78
CA LYS A 386 31.93 16.93 -16.80
C LYS A 386 31.13 16.10 -15.79
N HIS A 387 31.66 14.95 -15.40
CA HIS A 387 31.01 14.03 -14.46
C HIS A 387 30.61 14.71 -13.14
N ALA A 388 31.45 15.59 -12.59
CA ALA A 388 31.15 16.34 -11.36
C ALA A 388 29.95 17.29 -11.51
N LEU A 389 29.86 17.99 -12.64
CA LEU A 389 28.77 18.92 -12.93
C LEU A 389 27.47 18.17 -13.21
N LEU A 390 27.53 17.04 -13.92
CA LEU A 390 26.38 16.17 -14.13
C LEU A 390 25.80 15.69 -12.79
N MET A 391 26.64 15.24 -11.86
CA MET A 391 26.17 14.83 -10.54
C MET A 391 25.46 15.96 -9.80
N GLN A 392 26.00 17.19 -9.86
CA GLN A 392 25.38 18.35 -9.20
C GLN A 392 24.03 18.71 -9.84
N GLU A 393 23.94 18.76 -11.17
CA GLU A 393 22.68 19.06 -11.87
C GLU A 393 21.62 17.99 -11.58
N VAL A 394 21.98 16.70 -11.55
CA VAL A 394 21.07 15.60 -11.21
C VAL A 394 20.54 15.73 -9.78
N ILE A 395 21.42 16.02 -8.81
CA ILE A 395 21.01 16.22 -7.40
C ILE A 395 20.07 17.42 -7.29
N GLN A 396 20.41 18.53 -7.95
CA GLN A 396 19.59 19.75 -7.93
C GLN A 396 18.20 19.49 -8.52
N GLN A 397 18.12 18.85 -9.69
CA GLN A 397 16.86 18.57 -10.37
C GLN A 397 15.95 17.63 -9.57
N LEU A 398 16.51 16.65 -8.87
CA LEU A 398 15.75 15.63 -8.14
C LEU A 398 15.44 16.00 -6.68
N SER A 399 16.11 17.02 -6.12
CA SER A 399 15.99 17.45 -4.72
C SER A 399 14.56 17.77 -4.26
N SER A 400 13.67 18.14 -5.18
CA SER A 400 12.26 18.40 -4.90
C SER A 400 11.45 17.14 -4.58
N ARG A 401 11.92 15.96 -5.02
CA ARG A 401 11.23 14.66 -4.88
C ARG A 401 11.90 13.74 -3.85
N PHE A 402 13.22 13.63 -3.93
CA PHE A 402 14.03 12.82 -3.01
C PHE A 402 15.49 13.24 -3.09
N ARG A 403 16.31 12.80 -2.13
CA ARG A 403 17.75 13.05 -2.14
C ARG A 403 18.53 11.88 -2.76
N PRO A 404 19.06 11.99 -3.99
CA PRO A 404 19.76 10.88 -4.62
C PRO A 404 21.09 10.58 -3.93
N LYS A 405 21.38 9.30 -3.70
CA LYS A 405 22.69 8.86 -3.17
C LYS A 405 23.71 8.84 -4.30
N ILE A 406 24.89 9.44 -4.09
CA ILE A 406 25.99 9.50 -5.08
C ILE A 406 26.34 8.13 -5.67
N PRO A 407 26.45 7.03 -4.88
CA PRO A 407 26.74 5.70 -5.44
C PRO A 407 25.68 5.22 -6.43
N VAL A 408 24.41 5.60 -6.26
CA VAL A 408 23.32 5.21 -7.14
C VAL A 408 23.38 6.00 -8.45
N ILE A 409 23.70 7.29 -8.40
CA ILE A 409 23.91 8.11 -9.62
C ILE A 409 25.04 7.52 -10.46
N LYS A 410 26.19 7.19 -9.84
CA LYS A 410 27.33 6.57 -10.55
C LYS A 410 26.92 5.28 -11.26
N LYS A 411 26.25 4.36 -10.55
CA LYS A 411 25.71 3.13 -11.15
C LYS A 411 24.76 3.41 -12.32
N CYS A 412 23.92 4.44 -12.24
CA CYS A 412 23.03 4.81 -13.34
C CYS A 412 23.78 5.35 -14.56
N ILE A 413 24.87 6.11 -14.34
CA ILE A 413 25.75 6.56 -15.43
C ILE A 413 26.40 5.35 -16.11
N ASP A 414 26.93 4.40 -15.34
CA ASP A 414 27.55 3.19 -15.89
C ASP A 414 26.55 2.38 -16.74
N ILE A 415 25.33 2.19 -16.25
CA ILE A 415 24.23 1.53 -17.02
C ILE A 415 23.91 2.30 -18.31
N LEU A 416 23.94 3.64 -18.30
CA LEU A 416 23.66 4.44 -19.50
C LEU A 416 24.81 4.42 -20.51
N ILE A 417 26.04 4.19 -20.06
CA ILE A 417 27.19 3.95 -20.94
C ILE A 417 27.06 2.57 -21.59
N GLU A 418 26.73 1.54 -20.81
CA GLU A 418 26.49 0.17 -21.33
C GLU A 418 25.35 0.13 -22.36
N LYS A 419 24.32 0.96 -22.18
CA LYS A 419 23.19 1.11 -23.11
C LYS A 419 23.48 2.07 -24.28
N GLU A 420 24.72 2.53 -24.44
CA GLU A 420 25.15 3.41 -25.53
C GLU A 420 24.42 4.77 -25.59
N TYR A 421 23.84 5.24 -24.47
CA TYR A 421 23.30 6.60 -24.39
C TYR A 421 24.40 7.64 -24.13
N LEU A 422 25.49 7.23 -23.46
CA LEU A 422 26.60 8.07 -23.05
C LEU A 422 27.94 7.41 -23.40
N GLU A 423 28.94 8.23 -23.67
CA GLU A 423 30.32 7.79 -23.88
C GLU A 423 31.28 8.62 -23.02
N ARG A 424 32.36 8.01 -22.54
CA ARG A 424 33.49 8.76 -21.95
C ARG A 424 34.42 9.18 -23.08
N GLN A 425 34.78 10.46 -23.10
CA GLN A 425 35.68 10.97 -24.14
C GLN A 425 37.07 10.31 -24.00
N SER A 426 37.67 9.93 -25.14
CA SER A 426 38.91 9.13 -25.21
C SER A 426 40.10 9.80 -24.52
N ASN A 427 40.16 11.13 -24.56
CA ASN A 427 41.28 11.91 -24.01
C ASN A 427 41.06 12.35 -22.55
N GLU A 428 39.81 12.46 -22.10
CA GLU A 428 39.46 12.89 -20.73
C GLU A 428 38.29 12.03 -20.19
N LYS A 429 38.61 11.04 -19.35
CA LYS A 429 37.61 10.12 -18.74
C LYS A 429 36.56 10.79 -17.84
N ASP A 430 36.78 12.06 -17.50
CA ASP A 430 35.89 12.88 -16.69
C ASP A 430 34.84 13.63 -17.53
N ILE A 431 34.97 13.65 -18.85
CA ILE A 431 33.98 14.23 -19.76
C ILE A 431 33.09 13.11 -20.30
N LEU A 432 31.79 13.31 -20.14
CA LEU A 432 30.75 12.47 -20.72
C LEU A 432 30.17 13.16 -21.96
N ARG A 433 29.94 12.38 -23.01
CA ARG A 433 29.29 12.80 -24.25
C ARG A 433 28.00 12.02 -24.43
N TYR A 434 26.97 12.70 -24.93
CA TYR A 434 25.69 12.10 -25.29
C TYR A 434 25.71 11.54 -26.72
N LEU A 435 25.15 10.35 -26.93
CA LEU A 435 25.25 9.61 -28.19
C LEU A 435 23.94 9.51 -28.99
N ALA A 436 22.77 9.66 -28.36
CA ALA A 436 21.47 9.21 -28.90
C ALA A 436 20.56 10.28 -29.52
#